data_AF-A0AAU9R7U0-F1
#
_entry.id   AF-A0AAU9R7U0-F1
#
_cell.length_a   1.000
_cell.length_b   1.000
_cell.length_c   1.000
_cell.angle_alpha   90.00
_cell.angle_beta   90.00
_cell.angle_gamma   90.00
#
_symmetry.space_group_name_H-M   'P 1'
#
loop_
_entity.id
_entity.type
_entity.pdbx_description
1 polymer ?
#
loop_
_entity_poly.entity_id
_entity_poly.type
_entity_poly.pdbx_seq_one_letter_code
_entity_poly.pdbx_strand_id
1 'polypeptide(L)' 'MSMPNKKKVIPYLDKLDKTSQMCDAVNTIVNEHGVLTGYTTDGMGWLRALKKDGQDFAGRSWRTANPGYFQNQE' A
#
# COMPACT_ATOMS: atom_id res chain seq x y z
N MET A 1 -2.65 -7.04 8.02
CA MET A 1 -1.81 -8.09 7.39
C MET A 1 -0.36 -7.63 7.32
N SER A 2 0.60 -8.49 7.68
CA SER A 2 2.06 -8.18 7.66
C SER A 2 2.82 -9.16 6.76
N MET A 3 4.10 -8.87 6.50
CA MET A 3 4.97 -9.72 5.69
C MET A 3 5.06 -11.13 6.28
N PRO A 4 5.01 -12.22 5.48
CA PRO A 4 5.01 -12.30 4.00
C PRO A 4 3.61 -12.35 3.35
N ASN A 5 2.54 -12.12 4.10
CA ASN A 5 1.18 -12.41 3.64
C ASN A 5 0.51 -11.26 2.86
N LYS A 6 1.20 -10.12 2.68
CA LYS A 6 0.64 -8.94 2.00
C LYS A 6 0.35 -9.17 0.50
N LYS A 7 1.09 -10.08 -0.15
CA LYS A 7 0.85 -10.50 -1.54
C LYS A 7 0.02 -11.77 -1.64
N LYS A 8 0.32 -12.75 -0.79
CA LYS A 8 -0.32 -14.07 -0.79
C LYS A 8 -1.83 -14.02 -0.56
N VAL A 9 -2.35 -12.94 0.04
CA VAL A 9 -3.79 -12.78 0.27
C VAL A 9 -4.55 -12.34 -0.98
N ILE A 10 -3.89 -11.73 -1.97
CA ILE A 10 -4.52 -11.15 -3.16
C ILE A 10 -5.42 -12.15 -3.92
N PRO A 11 -5.03 -13.42 -4.17
CA PRO A 11 -5.88 -14.38 -4.87
C PRO A 11 -7.17 -14.75 -4.14
N TYR A 12 -7.28 -14.45 -2.85
CA TYR A 12 -8.44 -14.77 -2.01
C TYR A 12 -9.41 -13.59 -1.87
N LEU A 13 -9.14 -12.46 -2.54
CA LEU A 13 -9.96 -11.25 -2.45
C LEU A 13 -10.80 -11.11 -3.72
N ASP A 14 -12.06 -10.71 -3.54
CA ASP A 14 -12.98 -10.45 -4.65
C ASP A 14 -12.63 -9.15 -5.37
N LYS A 15 -12.12 -8.16 -4.62
CA LYS A 15 -11.81 -6.83 -5.14
C LYS A 15 -10.51 -6.28 -4.53
N LEU A 16 -9.86 -5.42 -5.30
CA LEU A 16 -8.74 -4.60 -4.85
C LEU A 16 -9.01 -3.14 -5.17
N ASP A 17 -8.72 -2.25 -4.23
CA ASP A 17 -8.65 -0.83 -4.51
C ASP A 17 -7.55 -0.52 -5.53
N LYS A 18 -7.70 0.59 -6.28
CA LYS A 18 -6.75 1.03 -7.30
C LYS A 18 -5.32 1.15 -6.75
N THR A 19 -5.15 1.63 -5.52
CA THR A 19 -3.82 1.73 -4.91
C THR A 19 -3.22 0.35 -4.61
N SER A 20 -4.04 -0.59 -4.13
CA SER A 20 -3.61 -1.98 -3.90
C SER A 20 -3.26 -2.72 -5.19
N GLN A 21 -3.97 -2.45 -6.28
CA GLN A 21 -3.63 -3.00 -7.61
C GLN A 21 -2.28 -2.46 -8.10
N MET A 22 -2.02 -1.16 -7.94
CA MET A 22 -0.77 -0.55 -8.39
C MET A 22 0.45 -0.97 -7.56
N CYS A 23 0.26 -1.17 -6.25
CA CYS A 23 1.34 -1.53 -5.33
C CYS A 23 1.55 -3.04 -5.16
N ASP A 24 0.66 -3.88 -5.72
CA ASP A 24 0.65 -5.34 -5.53
C ASP A 24 0.79 -5.73 -4.05
N ALA A 25 0.03 -5.07 -3.19
CA ALA A 25 0.10 -5.26 -1.75
C ALA A 25 -1.23 -4.94 -1.06
N VAL A 26 -1.59 -5.76 -0.08
CA VAL A 26 -2.78 -5.57 0.77
C VAL A 26 -2.39 -5.67 2.24
N ASN A 27 -2.72 -4.63 3.01
CA ASN A 27 -2.51 -4.62 4.47
C ASN A 27 -3.83 -4.60 5.25
N THR A 28 -4.93 -4.19 4.60
CA THR A 28 -6.27 -4.00 5.15
C THR A 28 -7.30 -4.72 4.28
N ILE A 29 -8.21 -5.48 4.87
CA ILE A 29 -9.29 -6.17 4.16
C ILE A 29 -10.61 -5.74 4.81
N VAL A 30 -11.57 -5.34 3.98
CA VAL A 30 -12.94 -5.03 4.42
C VAL A 30 -13.87 -6.05 3.79
N ASN A 31 -14.73 -6.64 4.61
CA ASN A 31 -15.79 -7.54 4.15
C ASN A 31 -17.12 -6.78 4.17
N GLU A 32 -17.69 -6.52 2.99
CA GLU A 32 -19.00 -5.91 2.84
C GLU A 32 -19.94 -6.91 2.19
N HIS A 33 -20.90 -7.43 2.97
CA HIS A 33 -21.90 -8.39 2.51
C HIS A 33 -21.31 -9.64 1.81
N GLY A 34 -20.15 -10.11 2.27
CA GLY A 34 -19.46 -11.27 1.71
C GLY A 34 -18.45 -10.94 0.59
N VAL A 35 -18.32 -9.66 0.20
CA VAL A 35 -17.33 -9.21 -0.77
C VAL A 35 -16.08 -8.72 -0.02
N LEU A 36 -14.97 -9.42 -0.21
CA LEU A 36 -13.67 -9.08 0.38
C LEU A 36 -12.93 -8.08 -0.52
N THR A 37 -12.77 -6.86 -0.02
CA THR A 37 -12.01 -5.81 -0.71
C THR A 37 -10.70 -5.53 0.00
N GLY A 38 -9.59 -5.65 -0.74
CA GLY A 38 -8.24 -5.34 -0.28
C GLY A 38 -7.85 -3.88 -0.48
N TYR A 39 -7.22 -3.32 0.55
CA TYR A 39 -6.69 -1.95 0.57
C TYR A 39 -5.25 -1.95 1.08
N THR A 40 -4.49 -0.95 0.63
CA THR A 40 -3.15 -0.62 1.13
C THR A 40 -3.15 0.78 1.69
N THR A 41 -2.77 0.92 2.95
CA THR A 41 -2.71 2.22 3.62
C THR A 41 -1.28 2.70 3.84
N ASP A 42 -0.27 1.91 3.46
CA ASP A 42 1.15 2.19 3.75
C ASP A 42 1.62 3.48 3.06
N GLY A 43 1.27 3.68 1.78
CA GLY A 43 1.61 4.91 1.04
C GLY A 43 0.93 6.16 1.58
N MET A 44 -0.36 6.05 1.94
CA MET A 44 -1.11 7.15 2.55
C MET A 44 -0.61 7.48 3.96
N GLY A 45 -0.22 6.47 4.74
CA GLY A 45 0.38 6.65 6.06
C GLY A 45 1.70 7.42 6.00
N TRP A 46 2.56 7.09 5.03
CA TRP A 46 3.81 7.80 4.79
C TRP A 46 3.58 9.27 4.41
N LEU A 47 2.69 9.53 3.44
CA LEU A 47 2.35 10.91 3.05
C LEU A 47 1.76 11.73 4.20
N ARG A 48 0.92 11.11 5.05
CA ARG A 48 0.33 11.78 6.24
C ARG A 48 1.40 12.10 7.28
N ALA A 49 2.33 11.19 7.55
CA ALA A 49 3.41 11.41 8.50
C ALA A 49 4.28 12.61 8.06
N LEU A 50 4.64 12.64 6.79
CA LEU A 50 5.42 13.74 6.22
C LEU A 50 4.70 15.09 6.27
N LYS A 51 3.40 15.11 5.94
CA LYS A 51 2.59 16.32 6.04
C LYS A 51 2.48 16.82 7.48
N LYS A 52 2.42 15.91 8.46
CA LYS A 52 2.43 16.24 9.89
C LYS A 52 3.74 16.91 10.31
N ASP A 53 4.86 16.48 9.73
CA ASP A 53 6.18 17.04 9.97
C ASP A 53 6.45 18.33 9.15
N GLY A 54 5.42 18.89 8.50
CA GLY A 54 5.51 20.12 7.72
C GLY A 54 6.28 19.98 6.40
N GLN A 55 6.56 18.76 5.96
CA GLN A 55 7.26 18.49 4.71
C GLN A 55 6.27 18.40 3.55
N ASP A 56 6.35 19.35 2.62
CA ASP A 56 5.63 19.31 1.35
C ASP A 56 6.53 18.77 0.23
N PHE A 57 5.97 17.86 -0.58
CA PHE A 57 6.62 17.23 -1.72
C PHE A 57 6.25 17.91 -3.05
N ALA A 58 5.22 18.76 -3.06
CA ALA A 58 4.79 19.46 -4.25
C ALA A 58 5.92 20.31 -4.82
N GLY A 59 6.30 20.03 -6.07
CA GLY A 59 7.34 20.78 -6.79
C GLY A 59 8.79 20.49 -6.36
N ARG A 60 9.05 19.42 -5.57
CA ARG A 60 10.40 19.06 -5.11
C ARG A 60 10.85 17.71 -5.66
N SER A 61 12.14 17.60 -5.97
CA SER A 61 12.78 16.33 -6.34
C SER A 61 13.11 15.54 -5.08
N TRP A 62 12.59 14.31 -4.99
CA TRP A 62 12.87 13.37 -3.90
C TRP A 62 13.46 12.07 -4.46
N ARG A 63 14.22 11.34 -3.62
CA ARG A 63 14.78 10.03 -3.97
C ARG A 63 14.42 9.03 -2.89
N THR A 64 14.06 7.81 -3.28
CA THR A 64 13.97 6.68 -2.34
C THR A 64 15.38 6.11 -2.13
N ALA A 65 15.71 5.75 -0.89
CA ALA A 65 17.02 5.17 -0.57
C ALA A 65 17.21 3.77 -1.16
N ASN A 66 16.11 3.06 -1.44
CA ASN A 66 16.14 1.73 -2.03
C ASN A 66 14.92 1.51 -2.94
N PRO A 67 15.04 1.76 -4.26
CA PRO A 67 13.96 1.54 -5.22
C PRO A 67 13.50 0.07 -5.28
N GLY A 68 14.42 -0.87 -5.03
CA GLY A 68 14.17 -2.32 -5.15
C GLY A 68 13.40 -2.92 -3.98
N TYR A 69 13.29 -2.24 -2.84
CA TYR A 69 12.57 -2.76 -1.66
C TYR A 69 11.07 -2.97 -1.91
N PHE A 70 10.49 -2.20 -2.83
CA PHE A 70 9.07 -2.33 -3.21
C PHE A 70 8.84 -3.36 -4.33
N GLN A 71 9.88 -3.71 -5.11
CA GLN A 71 9.79 -4.69 -6.19
C GLN A 71 10.14 -6.11 -5.73
N ASN A 72 11.11 -6.26 -4.81
CA ASN A 72 11.63 -7.54 -4.36
C ASN A 72 10.99 -7.99 -3.03
N GLN A 73 9.67 -8.12 -3.00
CA GLN A 73 9.00 -8.87 -1.95
C GLN A 73 8.29 -10.06 -2.60
N GLU A 74 9.06 -11.12 -2.87
CA GLU A 74 8.54 -12.47 -3.15
C GLU A 74 8.03 -13.13 -1.86
#